data_AF-A0AAW1MB24-F1
#
_entry.id   AF-A0AAW1MB24-F1
#
_cell.length_a   1.000
_cell.length_b   1.000
_cell.length_c   1.000
_cell.angle_alpha   90.00
_cell.angle_beta   90.00
_cell.angle_gamma   90.00
#
_symmetry.space_group_name_H-M   'P 1'
#
loop_
_entity.id
_entity.type
_entity.pdbx_description
1 polymer ?
#
loop_
_entity_poly.entity_id
_entity_poly.type
_entity_poly.pdbx_seq_one_letter_code
_entity_poly.pdbx_strand_id
1 'polypeptide(L)'
;MMSKSSPVNFLCVILLASAANSCEISSFSNVSVTVVGVLGIDKVSGCLEPIGLLEKVSFVQIINQSVPVLYRGAVKDLPNLADLILENSGVSSLEPG
;
A
#
# COMPACT_ATOMS: atom_id res chain seq x y z
N MET A 1 -52.03 32.31 -0.93
CA MET A 1 -50.87 32.00 -0.06
C MET A 1 -50.06 30.91 -0.73
N MET A 2 -48.73 31.06 -0.63
CA MET A 2 -47.63 30.26 -1.19
C MET A 2 -47.91 28.75 -1.36
N SER A 3 -47.41 28.09 -2.41
CA SER A 3 -46.02 27.65 -2.40
C SER A 3 -45.41 27.44 -3.79
N LYS A 4 -44.20 27.97 -3.96
CA LYS A 4 -43.32 27.80 -5.13
C LYS A 4 -42.67 26.42 -5.04
N SER A 5 -42.85 25.58 -6.05
CA SER A 5 -42.05 24.36 -6.22
C SER A 5 -40.72 24.76 -6.86
N SER A 6 -39.63 24.66 -6.09
CA SER A 6 -38.27 24.89 -6.56
C SER A 6 -37.65 23.53 -6.94
N PRO A 7 -36.92 23.41 -8.05
CA PRO A 7 -36.35 22.14 -8.47
C PRO A 7 -35.22 21.75 -7.51
N VAL A 8 -35.34 20.55 -6.94
CA VAL A 8 -34.27 19.93 -6.16
C VAL A 8 -33.12 19.66 -7.13
N ASN A 9 -32.11 20.52 -7.07
CA ASN A 9 -30.85 20.37 -7.76
C ASN A 9 -30.17 19.13 -7.16
N PHE A 10 -30.44 17.97 -7.75
CA PHE A 10 -29.78 16.71 -7.40
C PHE A 10 -28.37 16.78 -8.00
N LEU A 11 -27.50 17.55 -7.34
CA LEU A 11 -26.07 17.56 -7.60
C LEU A 11 -25.55 16.19 -7.16
N CYS A 12 -25.65 15.21 -8.05
CA CYS A 12 -25.01 13.92 -7.91
C CYS A 12 -23.51 14.19 -8.00
N VAL A 13 -22.90 14.49 -6.86
CA VAL A 13 -21.45 14.52 -6.71
C VAL A 13 -21.00 13.09 -6.97
N ILE A 14 -20.64 12.81 -8.23
CA ILE A 14 -19.93 11.61 -8.59
C ILE A 14 -18.59 11.72 -7.87
N LEU A 15 -18.54 11.13 -6.67
CA LEU A 15 -17.31 10.71 -6.02
C LEU A 15 -16.64 9.80 -7.04
N LEU A 16 -15.72 10.38 -7.82
CA LEU A 16 -14.68 9.62 -8.49
C LEU A 16 -13.94 8.90 -7.38
N ALA A 17 -14.36 7.67 -7.09
CA ALA A 17 -13.54 6.68 -6.44
C ALA A 17 -12.32 6.56 -7.35
N SER A 18 -11.27 7.32 -7.03
CA SER A 18 -9.93 7.04 -7.50
C SER A 18 -9.74 5.56 -7.20
N ALA A 19 -9.62 4.74 -8.25
CA ALA A 19 -9.09 3.41 -8.15
C ALA A 19 -7.64 3.55 -7.66
N ALA A 20 -7.50 3.81 -6.36
CA ALA A 20 -6.30 3.52 -5.63
C ALA A 20 -6.12 2.03 -5.85
N ASN A 21 -5.05 1.69 -6.55
CA ASN A 21 -4.64 0.34 -6.88
C ASN A 21 -4.17 -0.41 -5.61
N SER A 22 -4.84 -0.18 -4.47
CA SER A 22 -4.57 -0.81 -3.19
C SER A 22 -4.64 -2.31 -3.39
N CYS A 23 -3.60 -3.01 -2.96
CA CYS A 23 -3.58 -4.47 -3.04
C CYS A 23 -4.86 -5.10 -2.50
N GLU A 24 -5.34 -6.13 -3.20
CA GLU A 24 -6.60 -6.82 -2.87
C GLU A 24 -6.51 -7.49 -1.49
N ILE A 25 -5.31 -7.95 -1.10
CA ILE A 25 -5.03 -8.60 0.17
C ILE A 25 -3.76 -8.00 0.82
N SER A 26 -3.91 -7.56 2.07
CA SER A 26 -2.82 -6.99 2.86
C SER A 26 -1.81 -8.06 3.28
N SER A 27 -0.55 -7.90 2.86
CA SER A 27 0.54 -8.78 3.29
C SER A 27 1.26 -8.29 4.54
N PHE A 28 1.29 -6.98 4.75
CA PHE A 28 1.98 -6.36 5.87
C PHE A 28 0.98 -5.88 6.92
N SER A 29 1.25 -6.16 8.19
CA SER A 29 0.48 -5.63 9.31
C SER A 29 1.43 -5.02 10.33
N ASN A 30 1.53 -3.68 10.32
CA ASN A 30 2.39 -2.94 11.24
C ASN A 30 3.86 -3.43 11.20
N VAL A 31 4.36 -3.67 9.99
CA VAL A 31 5.69 -4.23 9.73
C VAL A 31 6.71 -3.11 9.65
N SER A 32 7.79 -3.26 10.40
CA SER A 32 8.95 -2.37 10.31
C SER A 32 9.72 -2.63 9.02
N VAL A 33 9.83 -1.59 8.20
CA VAL A 33 10.56 -1.60 6.93
C VAL A 33 11.75 -0.68 7.02
N THR A 34 12.93 -1.17 6.65
CA THR A 34 14.14 -0.35 6.49
C THR A 34 14.35 -0.06 5.02
N VAL A 35 14.54 1.22 4.70
CA VAL A 35 14.79 1.71 3.34
C VAL A 35 16.21 2.27 3.29
N VAL A 36 17.07 1.75 2.40
CA VAL A 36 18.44 2.30 2.27
C VAL A 36 18.37 3.69 1.63
N GLY A 37 19.08 4.66 2.23
CA GLY A 37 19.11 6.05 1.80
C GLY A 37 18.29 7.01 2.67
N VAL A 38 17.47 6.47 3.58
CA VAL A 38 16.73 7.25 4.59
C VAL A 38 16.79 6.47 5.90
N LEU A 39 17.25 7.09 6.99
CA LEU A 39 17.16 6.49 8.33
C LEU A 39 15.68 6.40 8.71
N GLY A 40 15.01 5.29 8.39
CA GLY A 40 13.60 5.11 8.65
C GLY A 40 13.26 3.65 8.87
N ILE A 41 12.86 3.32 10.10
CA ILE A 41 12.05 2.15 10.40
C ILE A 41 10.60 2.63 10.29
N ASP A 42 10.08 2.66 9.07
CA ASP A 42 8.67 3.02 8.85
C ASP A 42 7.78 1.81 9.10
N LYS A 43 6.60 2.07 9.68
CA LYS A 43 5.59 1.03 9.91
C LYS A 43 4.66 0.98 8.71
N VAL A 44 4.71 -0.12 7.97
CA VAL A 44 3.87 -0.37 6.81
C VAL A 44 2.74 -1.33 7.17
N SER A 45 1.54 -1.01 6.70
CA SER A 45 0.39 -1.91 6.69
C SER A 45 -0.20 -1.93 5.28
N GLY A 46 -0.82 -3.03 4.88
CA GLY A 46 -1.26 -3.19 3.50
C GLY A 46 -0.14 -3.77 2.65
N CYS A 47 0.25 -3.01 1.63
CA CYS A 47 1.24 -3.39 0.63
C CYS A 47 2.25 -2.27 0.40
N LEU A 48 3.40 -2.63 -0.16
CA LEU A 48 4.44 -1.69 -0.52
C LEU A 48 4.12 -1.12 -1.90
N GLU A 49 3.72 0.15 -1.90
CA GLU A 49 3.36 0.94 -3.08
C GLU A 49 4.27 2.17 -3.18
N PRO A 50 4.46 2.76 -4.38
CA PRO A 50 5.31 3.93 -4.57
C PRO A 50 4.63 5.18 -4.01
N ILE A 51 4.58 5.30 -2.69
CA ILE A 51 3.99 6.44 -1.98
C ILE A 51 5.05 7.02 -1.05
N GLY A 52 5.33 8.31 -1.20
CA GLY A 52 6.25 9.02 -0.31
C GLY A 52 7.68 8.49 -0.42
N LEU A 53 8.25 8.01 0.70
CA LEU A 53 9.64 7.50 0.72
C LEU A 53 9.83 6.23 -0.12
N LEU A 54 8.76 5.47 -0.35
CA LEU A 54 8.79 4.26 -1.17
C LEU A 54 8.87 4.57 -2.68
N GLU A 55 8.56 5.78 -3.15
CA GLU A 55 8.69 6.11 -4.59
C GLU A 55 10.12 5.99 -5.11
N LYS A 56 11.10 6.21 -4.22
CA LYS A 56 12.53 6.27 -4.55
C LYS A 56 13.31 5.11 -3.95
N VAL A 57 12.63 4.14 -3.36
CA VAL A 57 13.31 3.02 -2.70
C VAL A 57 13.99 2.13 -3.73
N SER A 58 15.28 1.90 -3.54
CA SER A 58 16.02 0.88 -4.28
C SER A 58 16.17 -0.43 -3.51
N PHE A 59 15.93 -0.39 -2.21
CA PHE A 59 16.21 -1.50 -1.32
C PHE A 59 15.26 -1.48 -0.12
N VAL A 60 14.56 -2.59 0.09
CA VAL A 60 13.59 -2.80 1.18
C VAL A 60 14.07 -3.96 2.04
N GLN A 61 14.20 -3.73 3.34
CA GLN A 61 14.52 -4.75 4.33
C GLN A 61 13.39 -4.90 5.35
N ILE A 62 12.92 -6.14 5.50
CA ILE A 62 11.97 -6.55 6.53
C ILE A 62 12.65 -7.67 7.32
N ILE A 63 13.06 -7.36 8.55
CA ILE A 63 13.88 -8.25 9.38
C ILE A 63 13.17 -8.47 10.72
N ASN A 64 13.06 -9.73 11.14
CA ASN A 64 12.43 -10.11 12.42
C ASN A 64 10.98 -9.62 12.55
N GLN A 65 10.21 -9.62 11.46
CA GLN A 65 8.79 -9.21 11.44
C GLN A 65 7.89 -10.43 11.19
N SER A 66 6.59 -10.32 11.46
CA SER A 66 5.65 -11.40 11.15
C SER A 66 4.95 -11.12 9.83
N VAL A 67 5.42 -11.75 8.75
CA VAL A 67 4.84 -11.68 7.40
C VAL A 67 4.65 -13.11 6.88
N PRO A 68 3.62 -13.85 7.36
CA PRO A 68 3.50 -15.28 7.09
C PRO A 68 3.23 -15.61 5.62
N VAL A 69 2.59 -14.70 4.88
CA VAL A 69 2.21 -14.84 3.47
C VAL A 69 2.50 -13.53 2.75
N LEU A 70 3.16 -13.60 1.60
CA LEU A 70 3.17 -12.51 0.63
C LEU A 70 2.13 -12.80 -0.45
N TYR A 71 1.05 -12.04 -0.44
CA TYR A 71 0.00 -12.13 -1.44
C TYR A 71 0.43 -11.45 -2.74
N ARG A 72 -0.26 -11.77 -3.83
CA ARG A 72 -0.05 -11.08 -5.12
C ARG A 72 -0.17 -9.57 -4.95
N GLY A 73 0.77 -8.82 -5.51
CA GLY A 73 0.79 -7.36 -5.39
C GLY A 73 1.16 -6.85 -3.99
N ALA A 74 1.71 -7.70 -3.12
CA ALA A 74 2.29 -7.28 -1.84
C ALA A 74 3.31 -6.16 -2.02
N VAL A 75 4.08 -6.22 -3.10
CA VAL A 75 5.07 -5.22 -3.48
C VAL A 75 4.78 -4.85 -4.93
N LYS A 76 4.27 -3.65 -5.15
CA LYS A 76 3.74 -3.24 -6.45
C LYS A 76 4.30 -1.89 -6.87
N ASP A 77 4.62 -1.80 -8.16
CA ASP A 77 4.96 -0.56 -8.86
C ASP A 77 6.06 0.27 -8.18
N LEU A 78 7.05 -0.37 -7.55
CA LEU A 78 8.24 0.31 -7.01
C LEU A 78 9.31 0.40 -8.10
N PRO A 79 9.38 1.51 -8.87
CA PRO A 79 10.11 1.55 -10.14
C PRO A 79 11.63 1.43 -9.99
N ASN A 80 12.15 1.71 -8.80
CA ASN A 80 13.57 1.71 -8.50
C ASN A 80 14.00 0.52 -7.64
N LEU A 81 13.06 -0.32 -7.17
CA LEU A 81 13.36 -1.40 -6.25
C LEU A 81 14.23 -2.46 -6.93
N ALA A 82 15.45 -2.61 -6.43
CA ALA A 82 16.40 -3.63 -6.89
C ALA A 82 16.36 -4.86 -5.97
N ASP A 83 16.31 -4.63 -4.65
CA ASP A 83 16.39 -5.70 -3.66
C ASP A 83 15.25 -5.61 -2.63
N LEU A 84 14.57 -6.73 -2.43
CA LEU A 84 13.64 -6.95 -1.33
C LEU A 84 14.17 -8.10 -0.47
N ILE A 85 14.54 -7.78 0.77
CA ILE A 85 15.05 -8.74 1.74
C ILE A 85 14.00 -8.99 2.80
N LEU A 86 13.66 -10.28 2.97
CA LEU A 86 12.75 -10.79 3.99
C LEU A 86 13.54 -11.78 4.86
N GLU A 87 14.06 -11.32 5.99
CA GLU A 87 14.88 -12.14 6.88
C GLU A 87 14.14 -12.40 8.18
N ASN A 88 14.16 -13.66 8.65
CA ASN A 88 13.46 -14.10 9.85
C ASN A 88 12.01 -13.56 9.92
N SER A 89 11.32 -13.55 8.77
CA SER A 89 10.01 -12.90 8.63
C SER A 89 8.83 -13.86 8.76
N GLY A 90 9.10 -15.17 8.98
CA GLY A 90 8.07 -16.21 9.05
C GLY A 90 7.33 -16.48 7.74
N VAL A 91 7.82 -15.96 6.61
CA VAL A 91 7.23 -16.17 5.28
C VAL A 91 7.23 -17.67 4.97
N SER A 92 6.02 -18.21 4.81
CA SER A 92 5.78 -19.63 4.53
C SER A 92 5.13 -19.86 3.16
N SER A 93 4.55 -18.81 2.58
CA SER A 93 3.88 -18.85 1.27
C SER A 93 4.14 -17.57 0.49
N LEU A 94 4.31 -17.72 -0.83
CA LEU A 94 4.53 -16.65 -1.79
C LEU A 94 3.53 -16.82 -2.94
N GLU A 95 2.69 -15.81 -3.16
CA GLU A 95 1.81 -15.75 -4.31
C GLU A 95 2.47 -14.93 -5.44
N PRO A 96 2.67 -15.51 -6.62
CA PRO A 96 3.32 -14.82 -7.73
C PRO A 96 2.44 -13.73 -8.35
N GLY A 97 3.05 -12.59 -8.63
CA GLY A 97 2.47 -11.41 -9.29
C GLY A 97 2.80 -10.16 -8.50
#